data_AF-A0A933M8G4-F1
#
_entry.id   AF-A0A933M8G4-F1
#
_cell.length_a   1.000
_cell.length_b   1.000
_cell.length_c   1.000
_cell.angle_alpha   90.00
_cell.angle_beta   90.00
_cell.angle_gamma   90.00
#
_symmetry.space_group_name_H-M   'P 1'
#
loop_
_entity.id
_entity.type
_entity.pdbx_description
1 polymer ?
#
loop_
_entity_poly.entity_id
_entity_poly.type
_entity_poly.pdbx_seq_one_letter_code
_entity_poly.pdbx_strand_id
1 'polypeptide(L)'
;MKRILARWRERIETKYQELVEQARARWETLPSFGTMRIALAALMAFIFFALVYLMQSSNAALIARDLRVKQLKIQEIERENAQLRYEIAALASPSAIEQRARKLGLAPAKRVVYAEMPWIQPPPNELMPAFLPEGNTDAAPQVYETTDASVWEELLSVLGLGNLSDYVNAQTR
;
A
#
# COMPACT_ATOMS: atom_id res chain seq x y z
N MET A 1 -49.53 36.18 67.87
CA MET A 1 -48.78 36.40 66.61
C MET A 1 -47.30 36.00 66.68
N LYS A 2 -46.51 36.38 67.70
CA LYS A 2 -45.06 36.09 67.77
C LYS A 2 -44.65 34.61 67.66
N ARG A 3 -45.46 33.68 68.20
CA ARG A 3 -45.21 32.21 68.12
C ARG A 3 -45.46 31.60 66.73
N ILE A 4 -46.20 32.28 65.87
CA ILE A 4 -46.43 31.82 64.48
C ILE A 4 -45.24 32.22 63.61
N LEU A 5 -44.68 33.41 63.83
CA LEU A 5 -43.48 33.89 63.15
C LEU A 5 -42.23 33.08 63.52
N ALA A 6 -42.08 32.67 64.78
CA ALA A 6 -40.96 31.85 65.21
C ALA A 6 -40.93 30.48 64.50
N ARG A 7 -42.09 29.81 64.41
CA ARG A 7 -42.21 28.51 63.72
C ARG A 7 -42.03 28.61 62.21
N TRP A 8 -42.35 29.76 61.61
CA TRP A 8 -42.14 30.00 60.18
C TRP A 8 -40.65 30.18 59.86
N ARG A 9 -39.92 30.88 60.73
CA ARG A 9 -38.47 31.09 60.60
C ARG A 9 -37.67 29.79 60.70
N GLU A 10 -37.96 28.97 61.71
CA GLU A 10 -37.28 27.69 61.93
C GLU A 10 -37.44 26.73 60.75
N ARG A 11 -38.65 26.72 60.15
CA ARG A 11 -38.95 25.89 58.97
C ARG A 11 -38.26 26.37 57.68
N ILE A 12 -37.92 27.65 57.59
CA ILE A 12 -37.19 28.21 56.44
C ILE A 12 -35.70 27.92 56.59
N GLU A 13 -35.16 28.05 57.80
CA GLU A 13 -33.76 27.78 58.06
C GLU A 13 -33.41 26.31 57.76
N THR A 14 -34.26 25.34 58.14
CA THR A 14 -34.02 23.93 57.81
C THR A 14 -34.06 23.65 56.32
N LYS A 15 -35.09 24.16 55.61
CA LYS A 15 -35.19 24.00 54.15
C LYS A 15 -34.03 24.65 53.40
N TYR A 16 -33.52 25.77 53.91
CA TYR A 16 -32.38 26.44 53.30
C TYR A 16 -31.11 25.61 53.44
N GLN A 17 -30.88 24.98 54.60
CA GLN A 17 -29.73 24.10 54.82
C GLN A 17 -29.78 22.87 53.91
N GLU A 18 -30.95 22.21 53.80
CA GLU A 18 -31.12 21.05 52.90
C GLU A 18 -30.84 21.41 51.43
N LEU A 19 -31.29 22.58 50.98
CA LEU A 19 -31.05 23.05 49.62
C LEU A 19 -29.56 23.35 49.37
N VAL A 20 -28.86 23.90 50.38
CA VAL A 20 -27.43 24.21 50.28
C VAL A 20 -26.60 22.92 50.24
N GLU A 21 -26.95 21.90 51.00
CA GLU A 21 -26.28 20.60 50.97
C GLU A 21 -26.52 19.87 49.64
N GLN A 22 -27.76 19.86 49.14
CA GLN A 22 -28.08 19.29 47.82
C GLN A 22 -27.37 20.02 46.69
N ALA A 23 -27.26 21.35 46.77
CA ALA A 23 -26.50 22.12 45.80
C ALA A 23 -25.04 21.68 45.82
N ARG A 24 -24.37 21.69 46.98
CA ARG A 24 -22.95 21.32 47.11
C ARG A 24 -22.64 19.92 46.56
N ALA A 25 -23.44 18.91 46.92
CA ALA A 25 -23.27 17.54 46.42
C ALA A 25 -23.38 17.44 44.89
N ARG A 26 -24.24 18.26 44.27
CA ARG A 26 -24.43 18.28 42.82
C ARG A 26 -23.25 18.93 42.08
N TRP A 27 -22.57 19.91 42.68
CA TRP A 27 -21.41 20.56 42.07
C TRP A 27 -20.14 19.69 42.11
N GLU A 28 -20.04 18.73 43.03
CA GLU A 28 -18.92 17.78 43.09
C GLU A 28 -18.98 16.70 41.99
N THR A 29 -20.18 16.42 41.47
CA THR A 29 -20.38 15.46 40.36
C THR A 29 -20.17 16.05 38.97
N LEU A 30 -19.90 17.37 38.88
CA LEU A 30 -19.60 17.98 37.59
C LEU A 30 -18.22 17.50 37.14
N PRO A 31 -18.12 16.84 35.97
CA PRO A 31 -16.85 16.40 35.44
C PRO A 31 -15.91 17.61 35.37
N SER A 32 -14.75 17.49 36.01
CA SER A 32 -13.75 18.55 36.01
C SER A 32 -13.44 18.93 34.55
N PHE A 33 -13.14 20.21 34.29
CA PHE A 33 -12.83 20.69 32.94
C PHE A 33 -11.77 19.84 32.21
N GLY A 34 -10.88 19.16 32.95
CA GLY A 34 -9.93 18.20 32.40
C GLY A 34 -10.59 16.97 31.75
N THR A 35 -11.56 16.35 32.43
CA THR A 35 -12.28 15.18 31.90
C THR A 35 -13.10 15.51 30.66
N MET A 36 -13.70 16.71 30.60
CA MET A 36 -14.42 17.16 29.42
C MET A 36 -13.50 17.37 28.20
N ARG A 37 -12.29 17.89 28.42
CA ARG A 37 -11.28 18.03 27.34
C ARG A 37 -10.79 16.68 26.83
N ILE A 38 -10.55 15.72 27.73
CA ILE A 38 -10.15 14.36 27.36
C ILE A 38 -11.27 13.67 26.57
N ALA A 39 -12.52 13.78 27.02
CA ALA A 39 -13.67 13.22 26.31
C ALA A 39 -13.83 13.83 24.91
N LEU A 40 -13.64 15.15 24.78
CA LEU A 40 -13.70 15.83 23.49
C LEU A 40 -12.56 15.42 22.56
N ALA A 41 -11.34 15.28 23.09
CA ALA A 41 -10.18 14.81 22.32
C ALA A 41 -10.37 13.36 21.85
N ALA A 42 -10.90 12.48 22.71
CA ALA A 42 -11.21 11.09 22.36
C ALA A 42 -12.29 11.02 21.27
N LEU A 43 -13.32 11.86 21.35
CA LEU A 43 -14.36 11.96 20.32
C LEU A 43 -13.79 12.42 18.97
N MET A 44 -12.95 13.45 18.97
CA MET A 44 -12.28 13.94 17.76
C MET A 44 -11.37 12.87 17.15
N ALA A 45 -10.58 12.17 17.97
CA ALA A 45 -9.76 11.06 17.51
C ALA A 45 -10.61 9.95 16.89
N PHE A 46 -11.72 9.57 17.54
CA PHE A 46 -12.63 8.55 17.01
C PHE A 46 -13.23 8.95 15.65
N ILE A 47 -13.68 10.20 15.51
CA ILE A 47 -14.19 10.73 14.23
C ILE A 47 -13.10 10.70 13.17
N PHE A 48 -11.87 11.08 13.52
CA PHE A 48 -10.73 11.06 12.60
C PHE A 48 -10.43 9.63 12.11
N PHE A 49 -10.37 8.65 13.02
CA PHE A 49 -10.20 7.24 12.67
C PHE A 49 -11.33 6.73 11.77
N ALA A 50 -12.59 7.09 12.08
CA ALA A 50 -13.73 6.73 11.25
C ALA A 50 -13.63 7.34 9.83
N LEU A 51 -13.14 8.58 9.71
CA LEU A 51 -12.95 9.26 8.43
C LEU A 51 -11.84 8.60 7.60
N VAL A 52 -10.71 8.29 8.22
CA VAL A 52 -9.58 7.59 7.57
C VAL A 52 -10.02 6.20 7.10
N TYR A 53 -10.74 5.46 7.95
CA TYR A 53 -11.30 4.16 7.59
C TYR A 53 -12.28 4.26 6.43
N LEU A 54 -13.13 5.31 6.41
CA LEU A 54 -14.04 5.57 5.30
C LEU A 54 -13.28 5.89 4.00
N MET A 55 -12.20 6.67 4.08
CA MET A 55 -11.37 7.02 2.93
C MET A 55 -10.64 5.80 2.34
N GLN A 56 -10.22 4.85 3.18
CA GLN A 56 -9.62 3.58 2.76
C GLN A 56 -10.58 2.76 1.88
N SER A 57 -11.89 2.82 2.14
CA SER A 57 -12.90 2.07 1.37
C SER A 57 -13.08 2.56 -0.08
N SER A 58 -12.77 3.83 -0.38
CA SER A 58 -12.98 4.40 -1.72
C SER A 58 -11.89 4.05 -2.73
N ASN A 59 -10.68 3.66 -2.27
CA ASN A 59 -9.60 3.29 -3.18
C ASN A 59 -9.72 1.87 -3.74
N ALA A 60 -10.52 1.00 -3.11
CA ALA A 60 -10.68 -0.38 -3.56
C ALA A 60 -11.29 -0.48 -4.97
N ALA A 61 -12.26 0.40 -5.31
CA ALA A 61 -12.92 0.38 -6.62
C ALA A 61 -12.01 0.90 -7.75
N LEU A 62 -11.19 1.91 -7.47
CA LEU A 62 -10.23 2.45 -8.43
C LEU A 62 -9.07 1.49 -8.68
N ILE A 63 -8.54 0.88 -7.61
CA ILE A 63 -7.48 -0.14 -7.70
C ILE A 63 -7.98 -1.39 -8.44
N ALA A 64 -9.20 -1.85 -8.14
CA ALA A 64 -9.78 -3.01 -8.84
C ALA A 64 -9.98 -2.75 -10.33
N ARG A 65 -10.37 -1.53 -10.72
CA ARG A 65 -10.52 -1.14 -12.12
C ARG A 65 -9.16 -1.12 -12.83
N ASP A 66 -8.15 -0.51 -12.23
CA ASP A 66 -6.81 -0.43 -12.84
C ASP A 66 -6.19 -1.84 -12.96
N LEU A 67 -6.35 -2.68 -11.94
CA LEU A 67 -5.92 -4.08 -11.98
C LEU A 67 -6.62 -4.85 -13.12
N ARG A 68 -7.93 -4.66 -13.30
CA ARG A 68 -8.68 -5.30 -14.38
C ARG A 68 -8.21 -4.84 -15.75
N VAL A 69 -7.92 -3.55 -15.93
CA VAL A 69 -7.39 -3.02 -17.19
C VAL A 69 -6.01 -3.61 -17.49
N LYS A 70 -5.12 -3.70 -16.49
CA LYS A 70 -3.81 -4.32 -16.65
C LYS A 70 -3.91 -5.82 -16.98
N GLN A 71 -4.81 -6.55 -16.33
CA GLN A 71 -5.04 -7.97 -16.62
C GLN A 71 -5.53 -8.21 -18.05
N LEU A 72 -6.46 -7.38 -18.55
CA LEU A 72 -6.92 -7.47 -19.94
C LEU A 72 -5.77 -7.21 -20.92
N LYS A 73 -4.88 -6.27 -20.62
CA LYS A 73 -3.72 -5.97 -21.47
C LYS A 73 -2.71 -7.13 -21.50
N ILE A 74 -2.49 -7.79 -20.36
CA ILE A 74 -1.64 -9.00 -20.29
C ILE A 74 -2.23 -10.11 -21.17
N GLN A 75 -3.52 -10.39 -21.04
CA GLN A 75 -4.20 -11.42 -21.84
C GLN A 75 -4.11 -11.13 -23.35
N GLU A 76 -4.25 -9.87 -23.76
CA GLU A 76 -4.12 -9.50 -25.17
C GLU A 76 -2.70 -9.77 -25.69
N ILE A 77 -1.68 -9.36 -24.94
CA ILE A 77 -0.27 -9.56 -25.32
C ILE A 77 0.09 -11.05 -25.34
N GLU A 78 -0.43 -11.85 -24.42
CA GLU A 78 -0.21 -13.30 -24.41
C GLU A 78 -0.84 -13.97 -25.62
N ARG A 79 -2.05 -13.56 -25.99
CA ARG A 79 -2.74 -14.05 -27.20
C ARG A 79 -1.96 -13.70 -28.46
N GLU A 80 -1.47 -12.46 -28.56
CA GLU A 80 -0.64 -12.01 -29.67
C GLU A 80 0.68 -12.79 -29.75
N ASN A 81 1.35 -13.02 -28.62
CA ASN A 81 2.55 -13.86 -28.56
C ASN A 81 2.29 -15.30 -29.01
N ALA A 82 1.19 -15.90 -28.56
CA ALA A 82 0.82 -17.25 -28.95
C ALA A 82 0.56 -17.34 -30.47
N GLN A 83 -0.09 -16.33 -31.04
CA GLN A 83 -0.31 -16.23 -32.48
C GLN A 83 1.01 -16.09 -33.24
N LEU A 84 1.89 -15.16 -32.84
CA LEU A 84 3.19 -14.97 -33.47
C LEU A 84 4.06 -16.23 -33.41
N ARG A 85 4.04 -16.95 -32.27
CA ARG A 85 4.75 -18.23 -32.13
C ARG A 85 4.21 -19.29 -33.08
N TYR A 86 2.89 -19.34 -33.26
CA TYR A 86 2.27 -20.22 -34.24
C TYR A 86 2.68 -19.86 -35.67
N GLU A 87 2.68 -18.57 -36.02
CA GLU A 87 3.12 -18.09 -37.33
C GLU A 87 4.60 -18.41 -37.60
N ILE A 88 5.47 -18.21 -36.62
CA ILE A 88 6.89 -18.59 -36.72
C ILE A 88 7.01 -20.10 -36.92
N ALA A 89 6.30 -20.92 -36.14
CA ALA A 89 6.34 -22.37 -36.28
C ALA A 89 5.81 -22.83 -37.65
N ALA A 90 4.77 -22.17 -38.18
CA ALA A 90 4.26 -22.44 -39.51
C ALA A 90 5.28 -22.08 -40.61
N LEU A 91 5.95 -20.92 -40.47
CA LEU A 91 6.99 -20.48 -41.41
C LEU A 91 8.29 -21.28 -41.32
N ALA A 92 8.66 -21.73 -40.11
CA ALA A 92 9.82 -22.57 -39.84
C ALA A 92 9.51 -24.07 -40.00
N SER A 93 8.29 -24.43 -40.41
CA SER A 93 7.93 -25.81 -40.63
C SER A 93 8.81 -26.41 -41.75
N PRO A 94 9.25 -27.68 -41.62
CA PRO A 94 10.09 -28.33 -42.62
C PRO A 94 9.49 -28.28 -44.04
N SER A 95 8.16 -28.39 -44.14
CA SER A 95 7.44 -28.29 -45.41
C SER A 95 7.56 -26.91 -46.06
N ALA A 96 7.44 -25.82 -45.28
CA ALA A 96 7.61 -24.45 -45.77
C ALA A 96 9.06 -24.18 -46.21
N ILE A 97 10.03 -24.69 -45.43
CA ILE A 97 11.47 -24.60 -45.75
C ILE A 97 11.78 -25.36 -47.04
N GLU A 98 11.29 -26.61 -47.19
CA GLU A 98 11.46 -27.40 -48.42
C GLU A 98 10.81 -26.75 -49.64
N GLN A 99 9.66 -26.10 -49.46
CA GLN A 99 8.97 -25.41 -50.56
C GLN A 99 9.76 -24.17 -51.01
N ARG A 100 10.31 -23.39 -50.07
CA ARG A 100 11.21 -22.27 -50.38
C ARG A 100 12.52 -22.76 -51.00
N ALA A 101 13.12 -23.82 -50.46
CA ALA A 101 14.34 -24.42 -51.00
C ALA A 101 14.14 -24.86 -52.46
N ARG A 102 13.04 -25.55 -52.75
CA ARG A 102 12.67 -25.91 -54.13
C ARG A 102 12.46 -24.69 -55.04
N LYS A 103 11.80 -23.63 -54.56
CA LYS A 103 11.64 -22.37 -55.31
C LYS A 103 12.98 -21.68 -55.60
N LEU A 104 13.97 -21.85 -54.72
CA LEU A 104 15.33 -21.35 -54.89
C LEU A 104 16.21 -22.28 -55.76
N GLY A 105 15.64 -23.35 -56.32
CA GLY A 105 16.38 -24.32 -57.14
C GLY A 105 17.26 -25.27 -56.33
N LEU A 106 17.14 -25.28 -54.99
CA LEU A 106 17.84 -26.21 -54.12
C LEU A 106 17.14 -27.57 -54.16
N ALA A 107 17.92 -28.63 -54.36
CA ALA A 107 17.48 -30.02 -54.36
C ALA A 107 18.19 -30.78 -53.22
N PRO A 108 17.61 -31.87 -52.71
CA PRO A 108 18.25 -32.68 -51.67
C PRO A 108 19.64 -33.15 -52.13
N ALA A 109 20.64 -32.96 -51.27
CA ALA A 109 22.03 -33.26 -51.57
C ALA A 109 22.22 -34.77 -51.81
N LYS A 110 22.72 -35.15 -52.99
CA LYS A 110 23.01 -36.55 -53.33
C LYS A 110 24.32 -37.06 -52.71
N ARG A 111 25.22 -36.16 -52.34
CA ARG A 111 26.52 -36.46 -51.72
C ARG A 111 26.87 -35.35 -50.75
N VAL A 112 27.19 -35.71 -49.52
CA VAL A 112 27.69 -34.80 -48.49
C VAL A 112 29.21 -34.95 -48.46
N VAL A 113 29.92 -33.86 -48.72
CA VAL A 113 31.38 -33.82 -48.59
C VAL A 113 31.68 -32.93 -47.39
N TYR A 114 32.27 -33.51 -46.36
CA TYR A 114 32.70 -32.78 -45.18
C TYR A 114 34.06 -32.17 -45.48
N ALA A 115 34.12 -30.84 -45.52
CA ALA A 115 35.39 -30.12 -45.53
C ALA A 115 35.85 -30.03 -44.08
N GLU A 116 37.02 -30.60 -43.78
CA GLU A 116 37.68 -30.37 -42.49
C GLU A 116 38.18 -28.92 -42.48
N MET A 117 37.47 -28.06 -41.76
CA MET A 117 37.89 -26.68 -41.56
C MET A 117 38.96 -26.66 -40.47
N PRO A 118 40.17 -26.12 -40.74
CA PRO A 118 41.18 -25.98 -39.71
C PRO A 118 40.59 -25.10 -38.59
N TRP A 119 40.70 -25.59 -37.36
CA TRP A 119 40.20 -24.90 -36.18
C TRP A 119 40.96 -23.59 -35.98
N ILE A 120 40.36 -22.48 -36.42
CA ILE A 120 40.82 -21.14 -36.10
C ILE A 120 40.16 -20.80 -34.76
N GLN A 121 40.95 -20.77 -33.68
CA GLN A 121 40.48 -20.21 -32.42
C GLN A 121 40.17 -18.74 -32.66
N PRO A 122 38.90 -18.29 -32.54
CA PRO A 122 38.63 -16.87 -32.55
C PRO A 122 39.34 -16.23 -31.35
N PRO A 123 39.98 -15.06 -31.51
CA PRO A 123 40.50 -14.34 -30.37
C PRO A 123 39.36 -14.14 -29.35
N PRO A 124 39.61 -14.24 -28.04
CA PRO A 124 38.56 -14.48 -27.04
C PRO A 124 37.39 -13.48 -26.94
N ASN A 125 37.33 -12.40 -27.74
CA ASN A 125 36.45 -11.27 -27.46
C ASN A 125 35.66 -10.70 -28.67
N GLU A 126 35.68 -11.30 -29.87
CA GLU A 126 35.10 -10.61 -31.05
C GLU A 126 33.86 -11.26 -31.70
N LEU A 127 33.42 -12.45 -31.27
CA LEU A 127 32.30 -13.14 -31.93
C LEU A 127 30.90 -12.84 -31.38
N MET A 128 30.74 -11.81 -30.54
CA MET A 128 29.42 -11.28 -30.21
C MET A 128 29.49 -9.75 -30.14
N PRO A 129 28.94 -9.01 -31.13
CA PRO A 129 28.34 -7.74 -30.78
C PRO A 129 27.28 -8.05 -29.71
N ALA A 130 27.39 -7.40 -28.56
CA ALA A 130 26.45 -7.49 -27.46
C ALA A 130 25.05 -7.05 -27.94
N PHE A 131 24.29 -7.98 -28.52
CA PHE A 131 22.84 -7.91 -28.68
C PHE A 131 22.14 -8.82 -27.67
N LEU A 132 22.81 -9.13 -26.55
CA LEU A 132 22.03 -9.25 -25.35
C LEU A 132 21.39 -7.87 -25.20
N PRO A 133 20.04 -7.72 -25.13
CA PRO A 133 19.51 -6.51 -24.53
C PRO A 133 20.31 -6.40 -23.24
N GLU A 134 21.00 -5.28 -23.02
CA GLU A 134 21.52 -4.97 -21.71
C GLU A 134 20.34 -5.24 -20.79
N GLY A 135 20.41 -6.39 -20.11
CA GLY A 135 19.43 -6.76 -19.15
C GLY A 135 19.55 -5.60 -18.21
N ASN A 136 18.53 -4.77 -18.20
CA ASN A 136 18.42 -3.67 -17.28
C ASN A 136 18.31 -4.34 -15.91
N THR A 137 19.45 -4.80 -15.39
CA THR A 137 19.64 -5.37 -14.07
C THR A 137 19.73 -4.24 -13.04
N ASP A 138 19.32 -3.03 -13.43
CA ASP A 138 18.70 -2.04 -12.56
C ASP A 138 17.35 -2.51 -12.01
N ALA A 139 16.98 -3.78 -12.18
CA ALA A 139 16.29 -4.53 -11.13
C ALA A 139 17.26 -4.91 -10.00
N ALA A 140 17.95 -3.92 -9.42
CA ALA A 140 18.20 -4.02 -8.00
C ALA A 140 16.83 -4.32 -7.38
N PRO A 141 16.71 -5.25 -6.41
CA PRO A 141 15.49 -5.31 -5.62
C PRO A 141 15.26 -3.87 -5.17
N GLN A 142 14.15 -3.27 -5.62
CA GLN A 142 13.66 -2.03 -5.06
C GLN A 142 13.40 -2.42 -3.61
N VAL A 143 14.42 -2.24 -2.77
CA VAL A 143 14.25 -2.15 -1.34
C VAL A 143 13.39 -0.92 -1.24
N TYR A 144 12.09 -1.14 -1.14
CA TYR A 144 11.21 -0.16 -0.54
C TYR A 144 11.87 0.08 0.82
N GLU A 145 12.65 1.15 0.93
CA GLU A 145 12.93 1.73 2.23
C GLU A 145 11.53 1.95 2.79
N THR A 146 11.15 1.10 3.74
CA THR A 146 9.92 1.24 4.50
C THR A 146 10.04 2.59 5.21
N THR A 147 9.62 3.64 4.51
CA THR A 147 9.48 5.02 4.99
C THR A 147 8.30 5.10 5.96
N ASP A 148 8.17 4.11 6.84
CA ASP A 148 7.14 4.10 7.86
C ASP A 148 7.62 4.95 9.04
N ALA A 149 8.87 4.85 9.48
CA ALA A 149 9.31 5.55 10.68
C ALA A 149 9.35 7.09 10.55
N SER A 150 9.87 7.64 9.44
CA SER A 150 10.06 9.10 9.31
C SER A 150 8.75 9.87 9.11
N VAL A 151 7.78 9.29 8.38
CA VAL A 151 6.46 9.90 8.19
C VAL A 151 5.66 9.88 9.48
N TRP A 152 5.77 8.81 10.27
CA TRP A 152 5.15 8.74 11.60
C TRP A 152 5.79 9.75 12.57
N GLU A 153 7.11 9.92 12.54
CA GLU A 153 7.81 10.93 13.35
C GLU A 153 7.43 12.36 12.97
N GLU A 154 7.31 12.65 11.66
CA GLU A 154 6.87 13.96 11.17
C GLU A 154 5.43 14.25 11.59
N LEU A 155 4.52 13.27 11.45
CA LEU A 155 3.13 13.41 11.90
C LEU A 155 3.02 13.62 13.42
N LEU A 156 3.79 12.86 14.20
CA LEU A 156 3.81 13.00 15.67
C LEU A 156 4.38 14.36 16.09
N SER A 157 5.35 14.90 15.35
CA SER A 157 5.90 16.23 15.61
C SER A 157 4.90 17.34 15.32
N VAL A 158 4.16 17.26 14.21
CA VAL A 158 3.10 18.22 13.83
C VAL A 158 1.95 18.21 14.85
N LEU A 159 1.65 17.06 15.44
CA LEU A 159 0.64 16.90 16.48
C LEU A 159 1.15 17.23 17.90
N GLY A 160 2.43 17.59 18.06
CA GLY A 160 3.03 17.92 19.36
C GLY A 160 3.25 16.72 20.29
N LEU A 161 3.28 15.51 19.73
CA LEU A 161 3.36 14.21 20.42
C LEU A 161 4.74 13.54 20.28
N GLY A 162 5.77 14.29 19.85
CA GLY A 162 7.11 13.76 19.53
C GLY A 162 7.80 12.98 20.67
N ASN A 163 7.40 13.19 21.93
CA ASN A 163 8.05 12.55 23.09
C ASN A 163 7.52 11.12 23.39
N LEU A 164 6.52 10.64 22.64
CA LEU A 164 5.95 9.30 22.84
C LEU A 164 6.76 8.19 22.17
N SER A 165 7.52 8.49 21.11
CA SER A 165 8.39 7.51 20.45
C SER A 165 9.50 7.01 21.39
N ASP A 166 10.07 7.90 22.21
CA ASP A 166 11.07 7.56 23.22
C ASP A 166 10.53 6.60 24.29
N TYR A 167 9.25 6.73 24.66
CA TYR A 167 8.61 5.87 25.66
C TYR A 167 8.31 4.47 25.11
N VAL A 168 7.90 4.36 23.85
CA VAL A 168 7.60 3.07 23.22
C VAL A 168 8.89 2.29 22.93
N ASN A 169 9.96 2.97 22.52
CA ASN A 169 11.22 2.32 22.20
C ASN A 169 11.96 1.82 23.45
N ALA A 170 11.73 2.45 24.61
CA ALA A 170 12.24 2.00 25.91
C ALA A 170 11.60 0.69 26.41
N GLN A 171 10.45 0.29 25.87
CA GLN A 171 9.73 -0.92 26.29
C GLN A 171 10.08 -2.16 25.46
N THR A 172 10.84 -1.98 24.38
CA THR A 172 11.30 -3.04 23.46
C THR A 172 12.75 -3.49 23.67
N ARG A 173 13.40 -3.10 24.78
CA ARG A 173 14.70 -3.65 25.21
C ARG A 173 14.58 -4.52 26.46
#